data_AF-A0A3D4HUD7-F1
#
_entry.id   AF-A0A3D4HUD7-F1
#
_cell.length_a   1.000
_cell.length_b   1.000
_cell.length_c   1.000
_cell.angle_alpha   90.00
_cell.angle_beta   90.00
_cell.angle_gamma   90.00
#
_symmetry.space_group_name_H-M   'P 1'
#
loop_
_entity.id
_entity.type
_entity.pdbx_description
1 polymer ?
#
loop_
_entity_poly.entity_id
_entity_poly.type
_entity_poly.pdbx_seq_one_letter_code
_entity_poly.pdbx_strand_id
1 'polypeptide(L)'
;MKKRWIIIAAIILFIFPSMTVKAAPYESFVVDKDGGYRYSPSLYEPAYMIDYNLNGITDLYVSQENLLYVARTDAGHGEILIFDTKGNYIRSIVDDEMKSVKGIFVDPEGKVYAVDYSRA
;
A
#
# COMPACT_ATOMS: atom_id res chain seq x y z
N MET A 1 -24.74 -17.56 -40.72
CA MET A 1 -25.08 -16.25 -40.11
C MET A 1 -24.81 -16.20 -38.61
N LYS A 2 -25.31 -17.15 -37.80
CA LYS A 2 -25.13 -17.18 -36.33
C LYS A 2 -23.68 -17.08 -35.82
N LYS A 3 -22.70 -17.72 -36.49
CA LYS A 3 -21.28 -17.65 -36.12
C LYS A 3 -20.67 -16.23 -36.22
N ARG A 4 -21.15 -15.39 -37.14
CA ARG A 4 -20.66 -14.00 -37.28
C ARG A 4 -21.09 -13.14 -36.09
N TRP A 5 -22.29 -13.37 -35.56
CA TRP A 5 -22.80 -12.68 -34.38
C TRP A 5 -22.05 -13.07 -33.10
N ILE A 6 -21.62 -14.33 -32.97
CA ILE A 6 -20.82 -14.79 -31.84
C ILE A 6 -19.44 -14.11 -31.85
N ILE A 7 -18.82 -13.98 -33.02
CA ILE A 7 -17.52 -13.31 -33.15
C ILE A 7 -17.64 -11.81 -32.84
N ILE A 8 -18.71 -11.16 -33.30
CA ILE A 8 -18.97 -9.75 -32.98
C ILE A 8 -19.17 -9.55 -31.47
N ALA A 9 -19.93 -10.43 -30.81
CA ALA A 9 -20.14 -10.35 -29.36
C ALA A 9 -18.83 -10.56 -28.57
N ALA A 10 -17.97 -11.49 -29.01
CA ALA A 10 -16.67 -11.71 -28.40
C ALA A 10 -15.74 -10.50 -28.56
N ILE A 11 -15.72 -9.87 -29.73
CA ILE A 11 -14.93 -8.66 -29.99
C ILE A 11 -15.42 -7.49 -29.12
N ILE A 12 -16.74 -7.32 -28.96
CA ILE A 12 -17.30 -6.28 -28.09
C ILE A 12 -16.87 -6.48 -26.64
N LEU A 13 -16.79 -7.72 -26.15
CA LEU A 13 -16.33 -8.03 -24.80
C LEU A 13 -14.85 -7.67 -24.56
N PHE A 14 -14.01 -7.74 -25.59
CA PHE A 14 -12.60 -7.34 -25.52
C PHE A 14 -12.38 -5.83 -25.69
N ILE A 15 -13.37 -5.09 -26.17
CA ILE A 15 -13.29 -3.62 -26.37
C ILE A 15 -13.67 -2.85 -25.10
N PHE A 16 -14.36 -3.46 -24.14
CA PHE A 16 -14.57 -2.82 -22.84
C PHE A 16 -13.26 -2.85 -22.05
N PRO A 17 -12.55 -1.72 -21.87
CA PRO A 17 -11.38 -1.71 -20.99
C PRO A 17 -11.84 -2.12 -19.59
N SER A 18 -11.04 -2.95 -18.92
CA SER A 18 -11.26 -3.28 -17.52
C SER A 18 -11.36 -1.97 -16.73
N MET A 19 -12.55 -1.68 -16.22
CA MET A 19 -12.77 -0.52 -15.35
C MET A 19 -11.78 -0.63 -14.19
N THR A 20 -10.91 0.35 -14.05
CA THR A 20 -10.00 0.43 -12.91
C THR A 20 -10.84 0.62 -11.66
N VAL A 21 -10.86 -0.39 -10.79
CA VAL A 21 -11.43 -0.25 -9.45
C VAL A 21 -10.45 0.59 -8.66
N LYS A 22 -10.65 1.91 -8.65
CA LYS A 22 -10.08 2.75 -7.59
C LYS A 22 -10.77 2.32 -6.30
N ALA A 23 -10.00 1.96 -5.28
CA ALA A 23 -10.52 1.87 -3.92
C ALA A 23 -11.17 3.22 -3.60
N ALA A 24 -12.51 3.27 -3.61
CA ALA A 24 -13.23 4.48 -3.27
C ALA A 24 -12.99 4.76 -1.79
N PRO A 25 -12.76 6.02 -1.38
CA PRO A 25 -12.77 6.36 0.03
C PRO A 25 -14.09 5.91 0.65
N TYR A 26 -14.04 5.27 1.82
CA TYR A 26 -15.25 4.87 2.53
C TYR A 26 -15.92 6.11 3.11
N GLU A 27 -17.21 6.29 2.84
CA GLU A 27 -18.00 7.28 3.55
C GLU A 27 -18.12 6.82 5.01
N SER A 28 -17.67 7.66 5.94
CA SER A 28 -17.92 7.44 7.36
C SER A 28 -19.05 8.34 7.83
N PHE A 29 -19.84 7.86 8.78
CA PHE A 29 -20.92 8.63 9.37
C PHE A 29 -20.92 8.42 10.89
N VAL A 30 -21.49 9.39 11.60
CA VAL A 30 -21.84 9.26 13.01
C VAL A 30 -23.36 9.15 13.10
N VAL A 31 -23.83 8.24 13.94
CA VAL A 31 -25.25 8.16 14.33
C VAL A 31 -25.42 9.01 15.58
N ASP A 32 -26.29 10.02 15.52
CA ASP A 32 -26.60 10.84 16.68
C ASP A 32 -27.56 10.12 17.66
N LYS A 33 -27.81 10.76 18.81
CA LYS A 33 -28.67 10.19 19.87
C LYS A 33 -30.12 9.92 19.42
N ASP A 34 -30.57 10.56 18.35
CA ASP A 34 -31.93 10.44 17.82
C ASP A 34 -31.98 9.47 16.61
N GLY A 35 -30.87 8.79 16.32
CA GLY A 35 -30.75 7.84 15.20
C GLY A 35 -30.50 8.51 13.84
N GLY A 36 -30.22 9.82 13.82
CA GLY A 36 -29.90 10.56 12.62
C GLY A 36 -28.48 10.26 12.12
N TYR A 37 -28.35 9.99 10.82
CA TYR A 37 -27.06 9.80 10.16
C TYR A 37 -26.46 11.16 9.79
N ARG A 38 -25.22 11.41 10.22
CA ARG A 38 -24.43 12.58 9.80
C ARG A 38 -23.15 12.11 9.18
N TYR A 39 -22.90 12.50 7.93
CA TYR A 39 -21.62 12.24 7.28
C TYR A 39 -20.49 12.90 8.07
N SER A 40 -19.49 12.10 8.40
CA SER A 40 -18.23 12.60 8.92
C SER A 40 -17.44 13.16 7.73
N PRO A 41 -16.89 14.38 7.82
CA PRO A 41 -15.96 14.86 6.81
C PRO A 41 -14.80 13.86 6.67
N SER A 42 -14.46 13.49 5.44
CA SER A 42 -13.21 12.77 5.17
C SER A 42 -12.04 13.65 5.64
N LEU A 43 -11.34 13.23 6.69
CA LEU A 43 -10.23 14.01 7.25
C LEU A 43 -9.02 14.07 6.31
N TYR A 44 -8.88 13.10 5.41
CA TYR A 44 -7.84 13.06 4.38
C TYR A 44 -8.30 12.26 3.16
N GLU A 45 -7.91 12.73 1.98
CA GLU A 45 -7.91 11.93 0.76
C GLU A 45 -6.47 11.45 0.51
N PRO A 46 -6.23 10.14 0.30
CA PRO A 46 -4.89 9.65 0.00
C PRO A 46 -4.40 10.24 -1.33
N ALA A 47 -3.29 10.97 -1.29
CA ALA A 47 -2.69 11.57 -2.48
C ALA A 47 -2.12 10.50 -3.45
N TYR A 48 -1.66 9.37 -2.91
CA TYR A 48 -1.09 8.27 -3.67
C TYR A 48 -1.30 6.92 -2.97
N MET A 49 -1.34 5.83 -3.73
CA MET A 49 -1.37 4.46 -3.23
C MET A 49 -0.25 3.66 -3.89
N ILE A 50 0.57 3.00 -3.07
CA ILE A 50 1.66 2.14 -3.55
C ILE A 50 1.11 0.72 -3.65
N ASP A 51 0.88 0.25 -4.88
CA ASP A 51 0.28 -1.05 -5.17
C ASP A 51 1.34 -2.06 -5.67
N TYR A 52 2.07 -2.66 -4.73
CA TYR A 52 3.16 -3.61 -5.02
C TYR A 52 2.85 -5.04 -4.57
N ASN A 53 1.59 -5.40 -4.30
CA ASN A 53 1.21 -6.69 -3.69
C ASN A 53 2.14 -7.08 -2.52
N LEU A 54 2.31 -6.14 -1.57
CA LEU A 54 3.19 -6.29 -0.42
C LEU A 54 2.45 -6.95 0.73
N ASN A 55 3.06 -7.96 1.34
CA ASN A 55 2.56 -8.61 2.54
C ASN A 55 3.41 -8.26 3.75
N GLY A 56 2.76 -8.26 4.92
CA GLY A 56 3.45 -8.19 6.20
C GLY A 56 4.12 -6.85 6.49
N ILE A 57 3.58 -5.75 5.96
CA ILE A 57 4.04 -4.39 6.32
C ILE A 57 3.83 -4.18 7.82
N THR A 58 4.85 -3.68 8.51
CA THR A 58 4.84 -3.50 9.95
C THR A 58 5.02 -2.05 10.36
N ASP A 59 5.78 -1.28 9.59
CA ASP A 59 6.05 0.13 9.87
C ASP A 59 6.49 0.88 8.61
N LEU A 60 6.40 2.20 8.63
CA LEU A 60 6.90 3.07 7.57
C LEU A 60 7.52 4.36 8.13
N TYR A 61 8.49 4.92 7.41
CA TYR A 61 9.12 6.19 7.75
C TYR A 61 9.40 7.01 6.50
N VAL A 62 9.06 8.30 6.53
CA VAL A 62 9.40 9.25 5.45
C VAL A 62 10.59 10.07 5.91
N SER A 63 11.71 9.95 5.20
CA SER A 63 12.93 10.71 5.53
C SER A 63 12.87 12.16 5.05
N GLN A 64 13.79 12.98 5.56
CA GLN A 64 13.93 14.39 5.14
C GLN A 64 14.30 14.54 3.65
N GLU A 65 14.88 13.49 3.04
CA GLU A 65 15.21 13.45 1.61
C GLU A 65 14.02 13.02 0.72
N ASN A 66 12.81 12.90 1.27
CA ASN A 66 11.62 12.42 0.58
C ASN A 66 11.75 10.98 0.06
N LEU A 67 12.36 10.11 0.85
CA LEU A 67 12.35 8.66 0.63
C LEU A 67 11.38 8.02 1.62
N LEU A 68 10.57 7.08 1.13
CA LEU A 68 9.67 6.27 1.93
C LEU A 68 10.33 4.93 2.22
N TYR A 69 10.62 4.67 3.48
CA TYR A 69 11.10 3.39 3.99
C TYR A 69 9.89 2.60 4.50
N VAL A 70 9.77 1.34 4.11
CA VAL A 70 8.68 0.45 4.50
C VAL A 70 9.29 -0.83 5.07
N ALA A 71 9.07 -1.07 6.35
CA ALA A 71 9.44 -2.32 7.00
C ALA A 71 8.38 -3.38 6.69
N ARG A 72 8.83 -4.57 6.31
CA ARG A 72 7.95 -5.72 6.15
C ARG A 72 8.59 -7.00 6.67
N THR A 73 7.76 -7.92 7.13
CA THR A 73 8.15 -9.28 7.47
C THR A 73 7.20 -10.25 6.80
N ASP A 74 7.72 -11.12 5.95
CA ASP A 74 6.93 -12.14 5.27
C ASP A 74 7.59 -13.50 5.48
N ALA A 75 6.83 -14.48 5.97
CA ALA A 75 7.31 -15.84 6.27
C ALA A 75 8.64 -15.91 7.08
N GLY A 76 8.87 -14.96 8.00
CA GLY A 76 10.10 -14.90 8.79
C GLY A 76 11.30 -14.30 8.05
N HIS A 77 11.08 -13.62 6.93
CA HIS A 77 12.07 -12.83 6.23
C HIS A 77 11.74 -11.34 6.41
N GLY A 78 12.58 -10.63 7.15
CA GLY A 78 12.46 -9.19 7.34
C GLY A 78 13.19 -8.44 6.23
N GLU A 79 12.56 -7.38 5.71
CA GLU A 79 13.09 -6.53 4.67
C GLU A 79 12.66 -5.07 4.91
N ILE A 80 13.53 -4.11 4.57
CA ILE A 80 13.17 -2.69 4.51
C ILE A 80 13.20 -2.26 3.04
N LEU A 81 12.03 -2.01 2.47
CA LEU A 81 11.86 -1.51 1.11
C LEU A 81 12.00 0.01 1.10
N ILE A 82 12.63 0.57 0.07
CA ILE A 82 12.83 2.00 -0.09
C ILE A 82 12.18 2.44 -1.41
N PHE A 83 11.28 3.40 -1.32
CA PHE A 83 10.58 4.03 -2.43
C PHE A 83 10.87 5.53 -2.45
N ASP A 84 10.64 6.18 -3.59
CA ASP A 84 10.41 7.62 -3.58
C ASP A 84 8.98 7.92 -3.07
N THR A 85 8.68 9.19 -2.80
CA THR A 85 7.34 9.63 -2.37
C THR A 85 6.26 9.52 -3.45
N LYS A 86 6.63 9.16 -4.69
CA LYS A 86 5.69 8.81 -5.77
C LYS A 86 5.45 7.29 -5.83
N GLY A 87 6.01 6.54 -4.89
CA GLY A 87 5.83 5.10 -4.81
C GLY A 87 6.69 4.28 -5.78
N ASN A 88 7.68 4.88 -6.45
CA ASN A 88 8.60 4.11 -7.28
C ASN A 88 9.59 3.38 -6.38
N TYR A 89 9.71 2.06 -6.56
CA TYR A 89 10.71 1.27 -5.85
C TYR A 89 12.13 1.67 -6.26
N ILE A 90 12.99 1.92 -5.27
CA ILE A 90 14.40 2.29 -5.47
C ILE A 90 15.31 1.11 -5.17
N ARG A 91 15.21 0.55 -3.95
CA ARG A 91 16.05 -0.56 -3.47
C ARG A 91 15.47 -1.16 -2.18
N SER A 92 16.10 -2.22 -1.67
CA SER A 92 15.82 -2.75 -0.35
C SER A 92 17.08 -2.94 0.48
N ILE A 93 16.89 -2.98 1.79
CA ILE A 93 17.88 -3.38 2.78
C ILE A 93 17.42 -4.72 3.33
N VAL A 94 18.28 -5.73 3.16
CA VAL A 94 18.08 -7.09 3.62
C VAL A 94 19.29 -7.51 4.44
N ASP A 95 19.05 -8.29 5.47
CA ASP A 95 20.09 -8.94 6.27
C ASP A 95 19.58 -10.33 6.65
N ASP A 96 20.43 -11.35 6.54
CA ASP A 96 20.06 -12.73 6.83
C ASP A 96 19.62 -12.92 8.28
N GLU A 97 20.07 -12.07 9.20
CA GLU A 97 19.67 -12.07 10.60
C GLU A 97 18.33 -11.38 10.86
N MET A 98 17.82 -10.60 9.89
CA MET A 98 16.58 -9.87 10.00
C MET A 98 15.39 -10.78 9.68
N LYS A 99 14.74 -11.31 10.72
CA LYS A 99 13.63 -12.27 10.62
C LYS A 99 12.27 -11.68 10.97
N SER A 100 12.22 -10.60 11.75
CA SER A 100 10.96 -10.01 12.23
C SER A 100 11.10 -8.52 12.51
N VAL A 101 11.25 -7.71 11.46
CA VAL A 101 11.35 -6.25 11.57
C VAL A 101 9.98 -5.63 11.89
N LYS A 102 9.88 -4.86 12.98
CA LYS A 102 8.61 -4.28 13.45
C LYS A 102 8.59 -2.76 13.60
N GLY A 103 9.76 -2.13 13.67
CA GLY A 103 9.85 -0.68 13.80
C GLY A 103 11.09 -0.17 13.10
N ILE A 104 10.97 0.98 12.46
CA ILE A 104 12.08 1.65 11.76
C ILE A 104 12.15 3.15 12.07
N PHE A 105 13.36 3.68 12.05
CA PHE A 105 13.62 5.11 12.12
C PHE A 105 14.82 5.45 11.23
N VAL A 106 14.76 6.58 10.56
CA VAL A 106 15.88 7.08 9.74
C VAL A 106 16.30 8.45 10.25
N ASP A 107 17.57 8.57 10.62
CA ASP A 107 18.13 9.84 11.10
C ASP A 107 18.38 10.83 9.93
N PRO A 108 18.67 12.12 10.23
CA PRO A 108 18.93 13.12 9.19
C PRO A 108 20.11 12.80 8.26
N GLU A 109 21.07 11.99 8.71
CA GLU A 109 22.21 11.53 7.93
C GLU A 109 21.87 10.30 7.05
N GLY A 110 20.64 9.79 7.11
CA GLY A 110 20.15 8.68 6.30
C GLY A 110 20.46 7.29 6.88
N LYS A 111 20.95 7.21 8.12
CA LYS A 111 21.19 5.94 8.79
C LYS A 111 19.88 5.32 9.28
N VAL A 112 19.72 4.04 9.00
CA VAL A 112 18.50 3.28 9.31
C VAL A 112 18.68 2.50 10.61
N TYR A 113 17.75 2.70 11.53
CA TYR A 113 17.60 1.94 12.76
C TYR A 113 16.37 1.05 12.62
N ALA A 114 16.52 -0.25 12.90
CA ALA A 114 15.45 -1.22 12.78
C ALA A 114 15.41 -2.11 14.02
N VAL A 115 14.21 -2.46 14.47
CA VAL A 115 14.01 -3.37 15.61
C VAL A 115 13.54 -4.72 15.08
N ASP A 116 14.33 -5.76 15.35
CA ASP A 116 13.99 -7.15 15.06
C ASP A 116 13.47 -7.87 16.31
N TYR A 117 12.24 -8.37 16.24
CA TYR A 117 11.54 -9.04 17.35
C TYR A 117 11.77 -10.55 17.41
N SER A 118 12.60 -11.12 16.53
CA SER A 118 12.96 -12.55 16.59
C SER A 118 14.00 -12.87 17.66
N ARG A 119 14.67 -11.84 18.19
CA ARG A 119 15.71 -11.94 19.21
C ARG A 119 15.28 -11.09 20.41
N ALA A 120 14.54 -11.70 21.34
CA ALA A 120 14.24 -11.12 22.66
C ALA A 120 15.31 -11.52 23.67
#